data_AF-A0A5N3VPU4-F1
#
_entry.id   AF-A0A5N3VPU4-F1
#
_cell.length_a   1.000
_cell.length_b   1.000
_cell.length_c   1.000
_cell.angle_alpha   90.00
_cell.angle_beta   90.00
_cell.angle_gamma   90.00
#
_symmetry.space_group_name_H-M   'P 1'
#
loop_
_entity.id
_entity.type
_entity.pdbx_description
1 polymer ?
#
loop_
_entity_poly.entity_id
_entity_poly.type
_entity_poly.pdbx_seq_one_letter_code
_entity_poly.pdbx_strand_id
1 'polypeptide(L)'
;MRSVSYVQRVALEFSGSLFPHAICLGDVDNDTLNELVVGDTSGKLLVYKNDDSRPWLTCSCQGMLTCVGVGDVCNKGKNLVVAVSAEGWFHLCDLTPAKSLDGSGHHETLGGEEQRPVFKQHIPANTKVMLISDIGRFGSKPTVFSGCADGDGRSELVVGYTDRVVRAFRWEDLGDGAEHPAGQLVSLKKWMLEGQVDSLSVTPGPLGVPELMVSQPGCAYAILLCTWNKDPGAPPTSEGPMEGTRETPATRDVVLHQTSGRIHNKNVSTHLIGNIKRGHSPDSGASGLFALCTLDGTLKLMEEADRLLWSVQVDHQLFALEKLDVTGNGHEEVVACAWDGQTYIIDHNRTVVRFQVDENIRAFCAGLYACKDSRNSPCLVYVTFNQKIYVYWEVQLERMESTNLLKVLEAQPEFRELLGELGVDPDELPATRALLHQTLYHPDQPPQCAPAGPQDPP
;
A
#
# COMPACT_ATOMS: atom_id res chain seq x y z
N MET A 1 -6.19 -2.10 22.45
CA MET A 1 -6.51 -1.30 21.25
C MET A 1 -6.64 0.15 21.68
N ARG A 2 -5.85 1.04 21.10
CA ARG A 2 -5.80 2.48 21.44
C ARG A 2 -6.59 3.26 20.39
N SER A 3 -7.31 4.30 20.80
CA SER A 3 -7.90 5.26 19.86
C SER A 3 -6.97 6.46 19.67
N VAL A 4 -6.87 6.98 18.45
CA VAL A 4 -6.14 8.21 18.12
C VAL A 4 -7.05 9.15 17.33
N SER A 5 -6.65 10.42 17.27
CA SER A 5 -7.32 11.44 16.48
C SER A 5 -6.27 12.22 15.72
N TYR A 6 -6.38 12.26 14.39
CA TYR A 6 -5.57 13.12 13.55
C TYR A 6 -6.30 14.44 13.32
N VAL A 7 -5.61 15.55 13.56
CA VAL A 7 -6.20 16.90 13.47
C VAL A 7 -5.91 17.53 12.11
N GLN A 8 -4.74 17.25 11.57
CA GLN A 8 -4.28 17.83 10.31
C GLN A 8 -4.98 17.17 9.13
N ARG A 9 -5.87 17.92 8.47
CA ARG A 9 -6.59 17.45 7.29
C ARG A 9 -6.86 18.58 6.31
N VAL A 10 -6.97 18.22 5.03
CA VAL A 10 -7.51 19.06 3.97
C VAL A 10 -8.73 18.35 3.36
N ALA A 11 -9.72 19.14 2.94
CA ALA A 11 -10.90 18.65 2.23
C ALA A 11 -10.83 19.12 0.77
N LEU A 12 -10.77 18.16 -0.14
CA LEU A 12 -10.69 18.40 -1.58
C LEU A 12 -12.10 18.32 -2.19
N GLU A 13 -12.37 19.23 -3.13
CA GLU A 13 -13.60 19.30 -3.90
C GLU A 13 -13.62 18.19 -4.95
N PHE A 14 -14.53 17.22 -4.82
CA PHE A 14 -14.66 16.13 -5.79
C PHE A 14 -16.12 15.96 -6.21
N SER A 15 -16.49 16.42 -7.41
CA SER A 15 -17.83 16.22 -7.95
C SER A 15 -17.89 14.95 -8.80
N GLY A 16 -18.21 13.81 -8.18
CA GLY A 16 -18.29 12.54 -8.91
C GLY A 16 -18.52 11.32 -8.05
N SER A 17 -18.50 10.17 -8.71
CA SER A 17 -18.45 8.85 -8.08
C SER A 17 -17.24 8.12 -8.62
N LEU A 18 -16.68 7.19 -7.85
CA LEU A 18 -15.53 6.41 -8.27
C LEU A 18 -15.62 4.97 -7.76
N PHE A 19 -14.87 4.09 -8.43
CA PHE A 19 -14.67 2.71 -8.01
C PHE A 19 -13.51 2.64 -6.99
N PRO A 20 -13.49 1.66 -6.07
CA PRO A 20 -12.47 1.58 -5.02
C PRO A 20 -11.02 1.63 -5.49
N HIS A 21 -10.69 1.11 -6.68
CA HIS A 21 -9.34 1.11 -7.26
C HIS A 21 -9.07 2.29 -8.21
N ALA A 22 -10.01 3.24 -8.35
CA ALA A 22 -9.86 4.43 -9.18
C ALA A 22 -9.27 5.62 -8.39
N ILE A 23 -8.42 5.32 -7.40
CA ILE A 23 -7.67 6.29 -6.60
C ILE A 23 -6.27 5.75 -6.34
N CYS A 24 -5.24 6.59 -6.45
CA CYS A 24 -3.88 6.23 -6.08
C CYS A 24 -3.04 7.46 -5.74
N LEU A 25 -1.94 7.23 -5.02
CA LEU A 25 -0.90 8.23 -4.75
C LEU A 25 0.33 7.90 -5.58
N GLY A 26 0.95 8.90 -6.19
CA GLY A 26 2.19 8.71 -6.96
C GLY A 26 2.70 9.99 -7.59
N ASP A 27 3.96 9.97 -8.00
CA ASP A 27 4.66 11.10 -8.64
C ASP A 27 4.23 11.21 -10.11
N VAL A 28 3.32 12.14 -10.37
CA VAL A 28 2.64 12.33 -11.66
C VAL A 28 3.47 13.18 -12.62
N ASP A 29 4.16 14.19 -12.10
CA ASP A 29 4.96 15.13 -12.89
C ASP A 29 6.47 14.91 -12.82
N ASN A 30 6.90 13.80 -12.21
CA ASN A 30 8.28 13.33 -12.11
C ASN A 30 9.17 14.29 -11.30
N ASP A 31 8.62 14.94 -10.28
CA ASP A 31 9.32 15.87 -9.39
C ASP A 31 9.74 15.22 -8.05
N THR A 32 9.54 13.90 -7.91
CA THR A 32 9.76 13.06 -6.72
C THR A 32 8.77 13.28 -5.56
N LEU A 33 7.81 14.18 -5.72
CA LEU A 33 6.69 14.38 -4.80
C LEU A 33 5.46 13.64 -5.30
N ASN A 34 4.70 13.07 -4.39
CA ASN A 34 3.52 12.30 -4.76
C ASN A 34 2.28 13.18 -4.78
N GLU A 35 1.55 13.13 -5.89
CA GLU A 35 0.21 13.67 -6.06
C GLU A 35 -0.88 12.62 -5.78
N LEU A 36 -2.12 13.10 -5.68
CA LEU A 36 -3.31 12.27 -5.57
C LEU A 36 -4.02 12.22 -6.93
N VAL A 37 -4.18 11.03 -7.47
CA VAL A 37 -4.88 10.77 -8.72
C VAL A 37 -6.22 10.09 -8.46
N VAL A 38 -7.27 10.61 -9.08
CA VAL A 38 -8.65 10.14 -8.90
C VAL A 38 -9.33 10.01 -10.26
N GLY A 39 -9.80 8.80 -10.60
CA GLY A 39 -10.63 8.55 -11.77
C GLY A 39 -12.10 8.43 -11.39
N ASP A 40 -12.98 9.15 -12.09
CA ASP A 40 -14.41 9.09 -11.83
C ASP A 40 -15.18 8.21 -12.84
N THR A 41 -16.44 7.94 -12.53
CA THR A 41 -17.35 7.18 -13.40
C THR A 41 -17.82 7.96 -14.62
N SER A 42 -17.49 9.25 -14.77
CA SER A 42 -17.81 10.04 -15.96
C SER A 42 -16.70 10.01 -17.02
N GLY A 43 -15.54 9.44 -16.68
CA GLY A 43 -14.36 9.40 -17.54
C GLY A 43 -13.36 10.52 -17.26
N LYS A 44 -13.56 11.32 -16.21
CA LYS A 44 -12.61 12.36 -15.80
C LYS A 44 -11.57 11.79 -14.85
N LEU A 45 -10.32 12.04 -15.19
CA LEU A 45 -9.15 11.81 -14.35
C LEU A 45 -8.73 13.15 -13.75
N LEU A 46 -8.72 13.23 -12.42
CA LEU A 46 -8.44 14.43 -11.64
C LEU A 46 -7.15 14.22 -10.86
N VAL A 47 -6.25 15.19 -10.89
CA VAL A 47 -5.00 15.17 -10.13
C VAL A 47 -5.01 16.31 -9.13
N TYR A 48 -4.77 16.03 -7.86
CA TYR A 48 -4.63 17.02 -6.78
C TYR A 48 -3.18 17.07 -6.34
N LYS A 49 -2.69 18.29 -6.09
CA LYS A 49 -1.31 18.57 -5.68
C LYS A 49 -1.34 19.52 -4.49
N ASN A 50 -0.48 19.28 -3.50
CA ASN A 50 -0.39 20.05 -2.25
C ASN A 50 -1.70 20.05 -1.42
N ASP A 51 -2.04 21.18 -0.79
CA ASP A 51 -3.26 21.38 -0.01
C ASP A 51 -4.34 22.16 -0.78
N ASP A 52 -4.21 22.26 -2.11
CA ASP A 52 -5.25 22.89 -2.93
C ASP A 52 -6.52 22.03 -2.94
N SER A 53 -7.64 22.65 -2.58
CA SER A 53 -8.96 22.03 -2.60
C SER A 53 -9.39 21.59 -4.00
N ARG A 54 -8.88 22.21 -5.07
CA ARG A 54 -9.29 21.95 -6.45
C ARG A 54 -8.28 21.06 -7.18
N PRO A 55 -8.73 20.31 -8.20
CA PRO A 55 -7.81 19.55 -9.02
C PRO A 55 -6.82 20.48 -9.74
N TRP A 56 -5.54 20.16 -9.63
CA TRP A 56 -4.45 20.79 -10.36
C TRP A 56 -4.56 20.53 -11.86
N LEU A 57 -4.88 19.29 -12.24
CA LEU A 57 -5.08 18.87 -13.64
C LEU A 57 -6.34 18.03 -13.78
N THR A 58 -6.99 18.14 -14.93
CA THR A 58 -8.09 17.26 -15.34
C THR A 58 -7.81 16.72 -16.73
N CYS A 59 -7.95 15.40 -16.90
CA CYS A 59 -7.81 14.71 -18.18
C CYS A 59 -9.10 13.95 -18.50
N SER A 60 -9.58 14.10 -19.73
CA SER A 60 -10.83 13.48 -20.19
C SER A 60 -10.53 12.17 -20.93
N CYS A 61 -10.82 11.04 -20.27
CA CYS A 61 -10.68 9.68 -20.78
C CYS A 61 -12.00 9.13 -21.34
N GLN A 62 -11.91 8.08 -22.15
CA GLN A 62 -13.08 7.44 -22.75
C GLN A 62 -13.65 6.36 -21.82
N GLY A 63 -14.93 6.49 -21.44
CA GLY A 63 -15.65 5.48 -20.66
C GLY A 63 -15.49 5.63 -19.14
N MET A 64 -16.12 4.73 -18.37
CA MET A 64 -16.13 4.82 -16.91
C MET A 64 -14.82 4.30 -16.31
N LEU A 65 -14.05 5.12 -15.58
CA LEU A 65 -12.75 4.71 -15.04
C LEU A 65 -12.90 3.76 -13.85
N THR A 66 -12.41 2.53 -13.97
CA THR A 66 -12.53 1.49 -12.92
C THR A 66 -11.29 1.38 -12.04
N CYS A 67 -10.12 1.64 -12.61
CA CYS A 67 -8.87 1.71 -11.87
C CYS A 67 -7.87 2.69 -12.49
N VAL A 68 -7.02 3.26 -11.63
CA VAL A 68 -5.95 4.18 -12.01
C VAL A 68 -4.65 3.77 -11.33
N GLY A 69 -3.52 4.19 -11.89
CA GLY A 69 -2.20 3.94 -11.33
C GLY A 69 -1.16 4.90 -11.89
N VAL A 70 -0.05 5.05 -11.20
CA VAL A 70 1.09 5.88 -11.62
C VAL A 70 2.34 5.02 -11.60
N GLY A 71 3.13 5.07 -12.67
CA GLY A 71 4.40 4.36 -12.74
C GLY A 71 5.03 4.35 -14.13
N ASP A 72 6.26 3.82 -14.22
CA ASP A 72 7.03 3.69 -15.46
C ASP A 72 6.58 2.49 -16.31
N VAL A 73 5.33 2.56 -16.80
CA VAL A 73 4.72 1.50 -17.64
C VAL A 73 5.43 1.33 -18.99
N CYS A 74 6.06 2.38 -19.49
CA CYS A 74 6.78 2.36 -20.77
C CYS A 74 8.25 1.93 -20.64
N ASN A 75 8.77 1.72 -19.42
CA ASN A 75 10.16 1.36 -19.16
C ASN A 75 11.18 2.38 -19.69
N LYS A 76 10.89 3.67 -19.53
CA LYS A 76 11.71 4.79 -20.00
C LYS A 76 12.25 5.66 -18.84
N GLY A 77 12.10 5.20 -17.60
CA GLY A 77 12.49 5.94 -16.41
C GLY A 77 11.57 7.13 -16.12
N LYS A 78 10.35 7.12 -16.65
CA LYS A 78 9.37 8.21 -16.49
C LYS A 78 8.01 7.65 -16.07
N ASN A 79 7.46 8.17 -14.99
CA ASN A 79 6.12 7.86 -14.54
C ASN A 79 5.08 8.48 -15.48
N LEU A 80 4.09 7.67 -15.82
CA LEU A 80 2.88 8.09 -16.53
C LEU A 80 1.65 7.69 -15.71
N VAL A 81 0.56 8.44 -15.88
CA VAL A 81 -0.72 8.05 -15.29
C VAL A 81 -1.44 7.10 -16.22
N VAL A 82 -1.78 5.93 -15.69
CA VAL A 82 -2.53 4.89 -16.37
C VAL A 82 -3.98 4.93 -15.87
N ALA A 83 -4.93 4.97 -16.80
CA ALA A 83 -6.35 4.89 -16.49
C ALA A 83 -7.03 3.82 -17.36
N VAL A 84 -7.79 2.93 -16.73
CA VAL A 84 -8.53 1.87 -17.45
C VAL A 84 -10.03 2.04 -17.25
N SER A 85 -10.77 1.92 -18.34
CA SER A 85 -12.23 2.01 -18.33
C SER A 85 -12.91 0.63 -18.24
N ALA A 86 -14.15 0.61 -17.77
CA ALA A 86 -14.99 -0.58 -17.71
C ALA A 86 -15.19 -1.25 -19.08
N GLU A 87 -15.19 -0.44 -20.14
CA GLU A 87 -15.33 -0.85 -21.54
C GLU A 87 -14.05 -1.44 -22.13
N GLY A 88 -12.92 -1.40 -21.40
CA GLY A 88 -11.63 -1.92 -21.86
C GLY A 88 -10.74 -0.90 -22.53
N TRP A 89 -11.00 0.41 -22.40
CA TRP A 89 -10.06 1.42 -22.87
C TRP A 89 -8.92 1.61 -21.87
N PHE A 90 -7.70 1.31 -22.31
CA PHE A 90 -6.47 1.66 -21.63
C PHE A 90 -5.99 3.03 -22.11
N HIS A 91 -5.69 3.93 -21.18
CA HIS A 91 -5.21 5.28 -21.45
C HIS A 91 -3.87 5.52 -20.75
N LEU A 92 -2.93 6.13 -21.47
CA LEU A 92 -1.74 6.74 -20.88
C LEU A 92 -1.91 8.25 -20.92
N CYS A 93 -1.67 8.90 -19.79
CA CYS A 93 -1.65 10.34 -19.68
C CYS A 93 -0.26 10.78 -19.24
N ASP A 94 0.41 11.56 -20.08
CA ASP A 94 1.61 12.30 -19.70
C ASP A 94 1.15 13.65 -19.19
N LEU A 95 1.20 13.82 -17.87
CA LEU A 95 0.73 15.04 -17.20
C LEU A 95 1.89 15.92 -16.75
N THR A 96 3.09 15.66 -17.27
CA THR A 96 4.25 16.53 -17.04
C THR A 96 3.97 17.88 -17.70
N PRO A 97 4.04 19.01 -16.97
CA PRO A 97 3.83 20.32 -17.58
C PRO A 97 4.88 20.55 -18.67
N ALA A 98 4.43 20.84 -19.89
CA ALA A 98 5.33 21.19 -20.99
C ALA A 98 6.17 22.40 -20.57
N LYS A 99 7.50 22.31 -20.66
CA LYS A 99 8.39 23.47 -20.49
C LYS A 99 7.97 24.49 -21.55
N SER A 100 7.31 25.57 -21.12
CA SER A 100 6.97 26.68 -22.01
C SER A 100 8.24 27.21 -22.65
N LEU A 101 8.40 27.00 -23.96
CA LEU A 101 9.38 27.76 -24.73
C LEU A 101 8.92 29.22 -24.78
N ASP A 102 9.74 30.06 -24.18
CA ASP A 102 9.94 31.49 -24.39
C ASP A 102 8.80 32.46 -24.04
N GLY A 103 9.21 33.48 -23.28
CA GLY A 103 8.32 34.46 -22.68
C GLY A 103 7.84 35.56 -23.61
N SER A 104 6.63 36.03 -23.36
CA SER A 104 6.28 37.45 -23.33
C SER A 104 4.84 37.62 -22.86
N GLY A 105 4.65 38.49 -21.85
CA GLY A 105 3.44 39.28 -21.65
C GLY A 105 2.18 38.58 -21.15
N HIS A 106 1.86 38.83 -19.88
CA HIS A 106 0.49 38.92 -19.34
C HIS A 106 -0.63 38.19 -20.10
N HIS A 107 -0.89 36.95 -19.70
CA HIS A 107 -2.24 36.40 -19.76
C HIS A 107 -2.52 35.68 -18.44
N GLU A 108 -3.40 36.25 -17.64
CA GLU A 108 -4.15 35.49 -16.65
C GLU A 108 -4.97 34.45 -17.42
N THR A 109 -4.52 33.20 -17.46
CA THR A 109 -5.31 32.11 -18.07
C THR A 109 -6.21 31.51 -17.00
N LEU A 110 -7.33 32.18 -16.77
CA LEU A 110 -8.54 31.60 -16.20
C LEU A 110 -9.04 30.47 -17.12
N GLY A 111 -8.89 29.22 -16.69
CA GLY A 111 -9.45 28.04 -17.35
C GLY A 111 -8.39 26.97 -17.61
N GLY A 112 -8.29 25.97 -16.72
CA GLY A 112 -7.42 24.82 -16.92
C GLY A 112 -7.82 24.07 -18.19
N GLU A 113 -6.91 23.97 -19.15
CA GLU A 113 -7.15 23.18 -20.36
C GLU A 113 -7.35 21.71 -19.96
N GLU A 114 -8.49 21.13 -20.33
CA GLU A 114 -8.73 19.69 -20.17
C GLU A 114 -7.72 18.93 -21.02
N GLN A 115 -6.83 18.20 -20.36
CA GLN A 115 -5.84 17.37 -21.03
C GLN A 115 -6.50 16.15 -21.66
N ARG A 116 -5.82 15.55 -22.64
CA ARG A 116 -6.24 14.28 -23.24
C ARG A 116 -5.15 13.22 -23.06
N PRO A 117 -5.52 11.94 -23.02
CA PRO A 117 -4.55 10.86 -23.01
C PRO A 117 -3.61 10.96 -24.22
N VAL A 118 -2.31 10.76 -23.98
CA VAL A 118 -1.27 10.73 -25.02
C VAL A 118 -1.30 9.44 -25.83
N PHE A 119 -1.84 8.37 -25.25
CA PHE A 119 -2.01 7.09 -25.92
C PHE A 119 -3.27 6.40 -25.42
N LYS A 120 -3.89 5.63 -26.32
CA LYS A 120 -4.99 4.73 -25.97
C LYS A 120 -4.91 3.42 -26.74
N GLN A 121 -5.29 2.35 -26.06
CA GLN A 121 -5.39 1.02 -26.63
C GLN A 121 -6.61 0.31 -26.05
N HIS A 122 -7.21 -0.59 -26.84
CA HIS A 122 -8.25 -1.46 -26.33
C HIS A 122 -7.63 -2.72 -25.71
N ILE A 123 -7.96 -2.99 -24.45
CA ILE A 123 -7.71 -4.25 -23.75
C ILE A 123 -9.06 -4.93 -23.46
N PRO A 124 -9.12 -6.18 -22.99
CA PRO A 124 -10.40 -6.79 -22.62
C PRO A 124 -11.18 -5.92 -21.61
N ALA A 125 -12.50 -5.91 -21.73
CA ALA A 125 -13.38 -5.12 -20.86
C ALA A 125 -13.48 -5.71 -19.44
N ASN A 126 -14.16 -5.00 -18.54
CA ASN A 126 -14.42 -5.37 -17.15
C ASN A 126 -13.15 -5.51 -16.28
N THR A 127 -12.14 -4.69 -16.56
CA THR A 127 -11.02 -4.48 -15.67
C THR A 127 -11.51 -3.90 -14.34
N LYS A 128 -11.07 -4.50 -13.23
CA LYS A 128 -11.43 -4.11 -11.87
C LYS A 128 -10.26 -3.54 -11.07
N VAL A 129 -9.07 -4.13 -11.24
CA VAL A 129 -7.86 -3.77 -10.48
C VAL A 129 -6.64 -3.85 -11.39
N MET A 130 -5.62 -3.05 -11.08
CA MET A 130 -4.41 -2.93 -11.85
C MET A 130 -3.20 -2.83 -10.92
N LEU A 131 -2.07 -3.34 -11.39
CA LEU A 131 -0.77 -3.27 -10.72
C LEU A 131 0.30 -3.01 -11.78
N ILE A 132 1.17 -2.03 -11.52
CA ILE A 132 2.36 -1.75 -12.34
C ILE A 132 3.56 -2.19 -11.50
N SER A 133 4.25 -3.24 -11.93
CA SER A 133 5.36 -3.80 -11.17
C SER A 133 6.24 -4.69 -12.04
N ASP A 134 7.52 -4.80 -11.68
CA ASP A 134 8.43 -5.77 -12.28
C ASP A 134 8.13 -7.18 -11.71
N ILE A 135 7.51 -8.01 -12.54
CA ILE A 135 7.16 -9.40 -12.21
C ILE A 135 7.87 -10.41 -13.12
N GLY A 136 8.77 -9.92 -13.99
CA GLY A 136 9.63 -10.76 -14.81
C GLY A 136 10.48 -11.70 -13.94
N ARG A 137 10.95 -12.81 -14.51
CA ARG A 137 12.04 -13.59 -13.93
C ARG A 137 13.26 -13.44 -14.81
N PHE A 138 14.40 -13.11 -14.23
CA PHE A 138 15.67 -13.19 -14.94
C PHE A 138 16.00 -14.66 -15.23
N GLY A 139 16.19 -14.99 -16.51
CA GLY A 139 16.80 -16.25 -16.91
C GLY A 139 18.25 -16.27 -16.42
N SER A 140 18.54 -17.07 -15.39
CA SER A 140 19.89 -17.47 -14.98
C SER A 140 20.88 -16.37 -14.56
N LYS A 141 20.74 -15.89 -13.30
CA LYS A 141 21.79 -15.74 -12.25
C LYS A 141 21.44 -14.55 -11.35
N PRO A 142 21.42 -14.72 -10.02
CA PRO A 142 21.22 -13.59 -9.10
C PRO A 142 22.47 -12.71 -9.12
N THR A 143 22.39 -11.50 -9.67
CA THR A 143 23.40 -10.46 -9.47
C THR A 143 23.08 -9.70 -8.19
N VAL A 144 23.74 -10.13 -7.12
CA VAL A 144 23.63 -9.55 -5.77
C VAL A 144 24.35 -8.20 -5.72
N PHE A 145 23.80 -7.14 -6.30
CA PHE A 145 24.16 -5.75 -5.97
C PHE A 145 23.03 -4.80 -6.39
N SER A 146 22.50 -4.05 -5.42
CA SER A 146 21.35 -3.11 -5.47
C SER A 146 20.05 -3.71 -4.93
N GLY A 147 19.40 -3.00 -4.01
CA GLY A 147 18.18 -3.41 -3.28
C GLY A 147 16.90 -3.45 -4.12
N CYS A 148 16.99 -3.88 -5.37
CA CYS A 148 15.86 -4.21 -6.24
C CYS A 148 15.82 -5.73 -6.36
N ALA A 149 14.83 -6.37 -5.76
CA ALA A 149 14.62 -7.81 -5.86
C ALA A 149 14.20 -8.15 -7.31
N ASP A 150 15.16 -8.50 -8.16
CA ASP A 150 15.11 -8.25 -9.60
C ASP A 150 14.32 -9.32 -10.39
N GLY A 151 13.10 -8.91 -10.78
CA GLY A 151 12.57 -9.27 -12.08
C GLY A 151 13.40 -8.64 -13.20
N ASP A 152 12.94 -8.65 -14.46
CA ASP A 152 13.85 -8.35 -15.58
C ASP A 152 14.19 -6.86 -15.78
N GLY A 153 13.95 -6.04 -14.75
CA GLY A 153 14.21 -4.60 -14.74
C GLY A 153 13.19 -3.84 -15.57
N ARG A 154 12.09 -4.50 -15.96
CA ARG A 154 10.99 -3.91 -16.71
C ARG A 154 9.71 -4.05 -15.90
N SER A 155 8.96 -2.97 -15.81
CA SER A 155 7.62 -2.96 -15.28
C SER A 155 6.65 -3.62 -16.27
N GLU A 156 5.85 -4.54 -15.76
CA GLU A 156 4.66 -5.05 -16.43
C GLU A 156 3.41 -4.36 -15.91
N LEU A 157 2.37 -4.37 -16.75
CA LEU A 157 1.03 -4.03 -16.39
C LEU A 157 0.23 -5.31 -16.12
N VAL A 158 -0.14 -5.54 -14.87
CA VAL A 158 -1.02 -6.65 -14.48
C VAL A 158 -2.42 -6.14 -14.24
N VAL A 159 -3.40 -6.81 -14.83
CA VAL A 159 -4.81 -6.42 -14.78
C VAL A 159 -5.66 -7.58 -14.30
N GLY A 160 -6.45 -7.33 -13.26
CA GLY A 160 -7.45 -8.26 -12.72
C GLY A 160 -8.85 -7.87 -13.20
N TYR A 161 -9.62 -8.88 -13.62
CA TYR A 161 -10.96 -8.71 -14.19
C TYR A 161 -12.04 -9.21 -13.22
N THR A 162 -13.29 -8.82 -13.48
CA THR A 162 -14.46 -9.29 -12.69
C THR A 162 -14.80 -10.77 -12.92
N ASP A 163 -14.21 -11.42 -13.93
CA ASP A 163 -14.50 -12.79 -14.38
C ASP A 163 -13.42 -13.81 -13.96
N ARG A 164 -12.71 -13.55 -12.85
CA ARG A 164 -11.65 -14.42 -12.28
C ARG A 164 -10.42 -14.57 -13.17
N VAL A 165 -10.27 -13.69 -14.15
CA VAL A 165 -9.09 -13.64 -15.02
C VAL A 165 -8.10 -12.64 -14.48
N VAL A 166 -6.81 -12.97 -14.61
CA VAL A 166 -5.71 -12.00 -14.53
C VAL A 166 -4.92 -12.05 -15.82
N ARG A 167 -4.46 -10.90 -16.31
CA ARG A 167 -3.57 -10.82 -17.47
C ARG A 167 -2.38 -9.93 -17.16
N ALA A 168 -1.22 -10.31 -17.69
CA ALA A 168 -0.03 -9.48 -17.70
C ALA A 168 0.21 -8.95 -19.12
N PHE A 169 0.59 -7.69 -19.20
CA PHE A 169 0.99 -7.00 -20.42
C PHE A 169 2.35 -6.36 -20.22
N ARG A 170 3.08 -6.18 -21.32
CA ARG A 170 4.32 -5.40 -21.36
C ARG A 170 4.23 -4.37 -22.47
N TRP A 171 4.79 -3.20 -22.21
CA TRP A 171 4.95 -2.18 -23.23
C TRP A 171 6.07 -2.56 -24.20
N GLU A 172 5.77 -2.54 -25.49
CA GLU A 172 6.75 -2.68 -26.57
C GLU A 172 6.78 -1.41 -27.41
N ASP A 173 7.97 -0.83 -27.58
CA ASP A 173 8.17 0.31 -28.46
C ASP A 173 8.12 -0.12 -29.93
N LEU A 174 7.34 0.62 -30.73
CA LEU A 174 7.17 0.41 -32.18
C LEU A 174 7.97 1.43 -33.00
N GLY A 175 8.68 2.37 -32.36
CA GLY A 175 9.56 3.34 -33.00
C GLY A 175 10.02 4.46 -32.06
N ASP A 176 11.03 5.21 -32.49
CA ASP A 176 11.64 6.31 -31.74
C ASP A 176 10.94 7.65 -32.07
N GLY A 177 9.69 7.79 -31.61
CA GLY A 177 8.93 9.04 -31.71
C GLY A 177 9.26 9.96 -30.54
N ALA A 178 9.90 11.10 -30.81
CA ALA A 178 10.51 11.97 -29.80
C ALA A 178 9.54 12.70 -28.84
N GLU A 179 8.22 12.67 -29.07
CA GLU A 179 7.27 13.46 -28.25
C GLU A 179 6.10 12.66 -27.65
N HIS A 180 5.77 11.48 -28.18
CA HIS A 180 4.62 10.69 -27.70
C HIS A 180 5.00 9.21 -27.62
N PRO A 181 4.46 8.44 -26.65
CA PRO A 181 4.73 7.01 -26.54
C PRO A 181 4.24 6.27 -27.81
N ALA A 182 5.19 5.97 -28.71
CA ALA A 182 4.97 5.24 -29.95
C ALA A 182 5.19 3.74 -29.73
N GLY A 183 4.31 3.11 -28.97
CA GLY A 183 4.38 1.69 -28.65
C GLY A 183 2.99 1.08 -28.45
N GLN A 184 2.97 -0.15 -27.94
CA GLN A 184 1.73 -0.87 -27.65
C GLN A 184 1.91 -1.78 -26.44
N LEU A 185 0.79 -2.09 -25.77
CA LEU A 185 0.74 -3.17 -24.80
C LEU A 185 0.60 -4.51 -25.51
N VAL A 186 1.55 -5.40 -25.26
CA VAL A 186 1.53 -6.78 -25.73
C VAL A 186 1.15 -7.70 -24.57
N SER A 187 0.20 -8.60 -24.82
CA SER A 187 -0.25 -9.58 -23.82
C SER A 187 0.82 -10.64 -23.59
N LEU A 188 1.33 -10.75 -22.37
CA LEU A 188 2.32 -11.74 -21.97
C LEU A 188 1.67 -13.07 -21.56
N LYS A 189 0.70 -12.99 -20.64
CA LYS A 189 0.08 -14.20 -20.07
C LYS A 189 -1.33 -13.93 -19.57
N LYS A 190 -2.15 -14.99 -19.58
CA LYS A 190 -3.49 -15.04 -19.00
C LYS A 190 -3.55 -16.17 -17.99
N TRP A 191 -4.03 -15.87 -16.78
CA TRP A 191 -4.36 -16.85 -15.76
C TRP A 191 -5.86 -16.86 -15.50
N MET A 192 -6.39 -18.05 -15.22
CA MET A 192 -7.77 -18.25 -14.79
C MET A 192 -7.74 -18.75 -13.35
N LEU A 193 -8.41 -18.03 -12.45
CA LEU A 193 -8.46 -18.35 -11.03
C LEU A 193 -9.79 -19.05 -10.66
N GLU A 194 -9.79 -19.74 -9.52
CA GLU A 194 -10.97 -20.44 -9.02
C GLU A 194 -12.03 -19.46 -8.47
N GLY A 195 -11.58 -18.38 -7.83
CA GLY A 195 -12.40 -17.37 -7.18
C GLY A 195 -12.23 -15.96 -7.75
N GLN A 196 -13.05 -15.04 -7.23
CA GLN A 196 -13.03 -13.62 -7.61
C GLN A 196 -11.69 -12.96 -7.26
N VAL A 197 -11.28 -12.01 -8.10
CA VAL A 197 -10.09 -11.19 -7.91
C VAL A 197 -10.51 -9.86 -7.30
N ASP A 198 -9.90 -9.50 -6.17
CA ASP A 198 -10.14 -8.24 -5.47
C ASP A 198 -8.90 -7.36 -5.58
N SER A 199 -7.74 -7.88 -5.15
CA SER A 199 -6.47 -7.16 -5.20
C SER A 199 -5.33 -7.99 -5.82
N LEU A 200 -4.32 -7.26 -6.27
CA LEU A 200 -3.08 -7.75 -6.84
C LEU A 200 -1.92 -7.17 -6.02
N SER A 201 -0.88 -7.96 -5.76
CA SER A 201 0.35 -7.46 -5.15
C SER A 201 1.53 -8.30 -5.58
N VAL A 202 2.73 -7.73 -5.48
CA VAL A 202 3.98 -8.49 -5.59
C VAL A 202 4.60 -8.58 -4.20
N THR A 203 5.17 -9.74 -3.89
CA THR A 203 5.99 -9.93 -2.70
C THR A 203 7.31 -10.60 -3.08
N PRO A 204 8.42 -10.28 -2.42
CA PRO A 204 9.64 -11.09 -2.53
C PRO A 204 9.37 -12.52 -2.05
N GLY A 205 9.47 -13.48 -2.96
CA GLY A 205 9.37 -14.91 -2.67
C GLY A 205 10.65 -15.47 -2.06
N PRO A 206 10.73 -16.81 -1.90
CA PRO A 206 11.95 -17.47 -1.48
C PRO A 206 13.10 -17.13 -2.44
N LEU A 207 14.28 -16.80 -1.89
CA LEU A 207 15.45 -16.36 -2.66
C LEU A 207 15.34 -14.95 -3.28
N GLY A 208 14.33 -14.16 -2.89
CA GLY A 208 14.17 -12.77 -3.34
C GLY A 208 13.56 -12.62 -4.74
N VAL A 209 13.07 -13.70 -5.34
CA VAL A 209 12.40 -13.63 -6.65
C VAL A 209 11.00 -13.03 -6.49
N PRO A 210 10.55 -12.09 -7.34
CA PRO A 210 9.19 -11.55 -7.24
C PRO A 210 8.13 -12.64 -7.45
N GLU A 211 7.14 -12.65 -6.55
CA GLU A 211 5.96 -13.50 -6.63
C GLU A 211 4.70 -12.64 -6.78
N LEU A 212 4.00 -12.82 -7.91
CA LEU A 212 2.72 -12.18 -8.16
C LEU A 212 1.63 -12.89 -7.37
N MET A 213 1.05 -12.18 -6.39
CA MET A 213 -0.01 -12.66 -5.52
C MET A 213 -1.36 -12.06 -5.92
N VAL A 214 -2.40 -12.86 -5.80
CA VAL A 214 -3.78 -12.47 -6.10
C VAL A 214 -4.69 -12.89 -4.97
N SER A 215 -5.49 -11.98 -4.45
CA SER A 215 -6.47 -12.30 -3.41
C SER A 215 -7.50 -13.32 -3.91
N GLN A 216 -7.92 -14.25 -3.06
CA GLN A 216 -9.01 -15.18 -3.33
C GLN A 216 -10.04 -15.14 -2.17
N PRO A 217 -11.32 -15.45 -2.42
CA PRO A 217 -12.35 -15.45 -1.39
C PRO A 217 -12.00 -16.33 -0.19
N GLY A 218 -12.46 -15.94 1.00
CA GLY A 218 -12.28 -16.73 2.22
C GLY A 218 -10.91 -16.60 2.88
N CYS A 219 -10.30 -15.42 2.83
CA CYS A 219 -8.95 -15.16 3.35
C CYS A 219 -7.89 -16.09 2.68
N ALA A 220 -8.08 -16.38 1.39
CA ALA A 220 -7.16 -17.17 0.58
C ALA A 220 -6.43 -16.27 -0.42
N TYR A 221 -5.41 -16.82 -1.07
CA TYR A 221 -4.70 -16.14 -2.15
C TYR A 221 -4.09 -17.16 -3.11
N ALA A 222 -3.73 -16.71 -4.30
CA ALA A 222 -3.01 -17.52 -5.28
C ALA A 222 -1.72 -16.84 -5.69
N ILE A 223 -0.65 -17.63 -5.87
CA ILE A 223 0.59 -17.19 -6.48
C ILE A 223 0.54 -17.55 -7.97
N LEU A 224 0.75 -16.55 -8.82
CA LEU A 224 0.76 -16.69 -10.27
C LEU A 224 2.19 -16.85 -10.78
N LEU A 225 2.46 -17.96 -11.46
CA LEU A 225 3.80 -18.22 -12.00
C LEU A 225 4.00 -17.50 -13.34
N CYS A 226 4.99 -16.62 -13.39
CA CYS A 226 5.44 -15.94 -14.60
C CYS A 226 6.38 -16.86 -15.39
N THR A 227 5.87 -17.53 -16.43
CA THR A 227 6.65 -18.52 -17.21
C THR A 227 6.99 -18.08 -18.63
N TRP A 228 6.65 -16.86 -19.03
CA TRP A 228 6.88 -16.37 -20.40
C TRP A 228 8.36 -16.12 -20.74
N ASN A 229 9.25 -16.02 -19.74
CA ASN A 229 10.70 -15.89 -19.92
C ASN A 229 11.45 -17.25 -19.93
N LYS A 230 10.75 -18.39 -19.92
CA LYS A 230 11.41 -19.69 -20.12
C LYS A 230 11.67 -19.86 -21.61
N ASP A 231 12.95 -19.97 -22.00
CA ASP A 231 13.31 -20.42 -23.34
C ASP A 231 12.46 -21.66 -23.69
N PRO A 232 11.82 -21.70 -24.87
CA PRO A 232 11.18 -22.92 -25.33
C PRO A 232 12.29 -23.93 -25.57
N GLY A 233 12.57 -24.74 -24.54
CA GLY A 233 13.49 -25.86 -24.64
C GLY A 233 13.11 -26.70 -25.85
N ALA A 234 14.13 -27.12 -26.61
CA ALA A 234 14.01 -27.83 -27.86
C ALA A 234 12.89 -28.90 -27.82
N PRO A 235 12.12 -29.06 -28.92
CA PRO A 235 11.10 -30.11 -28.97
C PRO A 235 11.74 -31.46 -28.65
N PRO A 236 11.08 -32.33 -27.87
CA PRO A 236 11.61 -33.66 -27.61
C PRO A 236 11.80 -34.35 -28.96
N THR A 237 13.04 -34.64 -29.30
CA THR A 237 13.41 -35.45 -30.46
C THR A 237 12.66 -36.78 -30.35
N SER A 238 11.78 -37.00 -31.31
CA SER A 238 11.04 -38.24 -31.51
C SER A 238 12.00 -39.42 -31.68
N GLU A 239 11.87 -40.47 -30.86
CA GLU A 239 12.00 -41.88 -31.27
C GLU A 239 11.26 -42.81 -30.30
N GLY A 240 10.38 -43.69 -30.82
CA GLY A 240 9.90 -44.91 -30.16
C GLY A 240 8.38 -45.02 -29.85
N PRO A 241 7.64 -46.03 -30.37
CA PRO A 241 6.20 -46.16 -30.19
C PRO A 241 5.78 -47.00 -28.94
N MET A 242 4.70 -46.52 -28.30
CA MET A 242 3.70 -47.21 -27.45
C MET A 242 4.15 -48.02 -26.22
N GLU A 243 3.76 -47.58 -25.01
CA GLU A 243 2.56 -48.08 -24.29
C GLU A 243 2.45 -47.45 -22.88
N GLY A 244 1.26 -46.95 -22.54
CA GLY A 244 0.74 -46.71 -21.18
C GLY A 244 1.63 -45.90 -20.22
N THR A 245 1.49 -44.58 -20.17
CA THR A 245 2.00 -43.81 -19.02
C THR A 245 1.13 -42.59 -18.74
N ARG A 246 0.74 -42.49 -17.47
CA ARG A 246 0.11 -41.36 -16.77
C ARG A 246 0.33 -40.01 -17.47
N GLU A 247 -0.77 -39.28 -17.65
CA GLU A 247 -0.75 -37.83 -17.86
C GLU A 247 0.28 -37.21 -16.92
N THR A 248 1.36 -36.67 -17.48
CA THR A 248 2.25 -35.76 -16.76
C THR A 248 1.39 -34.58 -16.30
N PRO A 249 1.39 -34.22 -14.99
CA PRO A 249 0.51 -33.17 -14.51
C PRO A 249 0.92 -31.87 -15.19
N ALA A 250 -0.02 -31.27 -15.95
CA ALA A 250 0.15 -29.93 -16.50
C ALA A 250 0.69 -29.01 -15.40
N THR A 251 1.81 -28.35 -15.67
CA THR A 251 2.42 -27.37 -14.77
C THR A 251 1.35 -26.37 -14.36
N ARG A 252 0.87 -26.45 -13.11
CA ARG A 252 -0.16 -25.53 -12.60
C ARG A 252 0.49 -24.15 -12.49
N ASP A 253 0.17 -23.27 -13.43
CA ASP A 253 0.63 -21.87 -13.48
C ASP A 253 0.03 -21.00 -12.36
N VAL A 254 -0.91 -21.56 -11.60
CA VAL A 254 -1.61 -20.95 -10.47
C VAL A 254 -1.43 -21.88 -9.27
N VAL A 255 -0.83 -21.36 -8.19
CA VAL A 255 -0.66 -22.09 -6.93
C VAL A 255 -1.59 -21.46 -5.91
N LEU A 256 -2.67 -22.16 -5.55
CA LEU A 256 -3.64 -21.69 -4.57
C LEU A 256 -3.15 -21.99 -3.15
N HIS A 257 -3.22 -20.99 -2.28
CA HIS A 257 -2.91 -21.07 -0.86
C HIS A 257 -4.13 -20.73 -0.02
N GLN A 258 -4.39 -21.56 0.99
CA GLN A 258 -5.38 -21.26 2.02
C GLN A 258 -4.65 -20.90 3.31
N THR A 259 -4.99 -19.74 3.88
CA THR A 259 -4.34 -19.33 5.12
C THR A 259 -4.73 -20.23 6.27
N SER A 260 -3.76 -20.49 7.15
CA SER A 260 -4.00 -21.16 8.43
C SER A 260 -4.84 -20.30 9.38
N GLY A 261 -5.48 -20.92 10.37
CA GLY A 261 -6.30 -20.24 11.37
C GLY A 261 -7.80 -20.25 11.06
N ARG A 262 -8.60 -19.61 11.93
CA ARG A 262 -10.05 -19.55 11.76
C ARG A 262 -10.41 -18.71 10.53
N ILE A 263 -11.34 -19.22 9.75
CA ILE A 263 -11.97 -18.53 8.62
C ILE A 263 -13.47 -18.53 8.94
N HIS A 264 -14.07 -17.35 9.06
CA HIS A 264 -15.47 -17.25 9.45
C HIS A 264 -16.40 -17.58 8.29
N ASN A 265 -16.08 -17.08 7.09
CA ASN A 265 -16.81 -17.38 5.87
C ASN A 265 -15.85 -17.62 4.68
N LYS A 266 -15.97 -18.75 4.00
CA LYS A 266 -15.10 -19.11 2.85
C LYS A 266 -15.44 -18.36 1.55
N ASN A 267 -16.60 -17.72 1.50
CA ASN A 267 -17.08 -17.02 0.30
C ASN A 267 -16.96 -15.50 0.42
N VAL A 268 -16.45 -14.99 1.54
CA VAL A 268 -16.28 -13.55 1.77
C VAL A 268 -15.16 -13.00 0.88
N SER A 269 -15.29 -11.76 0.40
CA SER A 269 -14.21 -11.12 -0.34
C SER A 269 -13.00 -10.87 0.55
N THR A 270 -11.83 -10.81 -0.08
CA THR A 270 -10.54 -10.72 0.58
C THR A 270 -9.71 -9.66 -0.14
N HIS A 271 -9.15 -8.70 0.59
CA HIS A 271 -8.08 -7.85 0.10
C HIS A 271 -6.73 -8.39 0.59
N LEU A 272 -5.72 -8.27 -0.25
CA LEU A 272 -4.34 -8.66 0.00
C LEU A 272 -3.42 -7.48 -0.33
N ILE A 273 -2.44 -7.23 0.55
CA ILE A 273 -1.32 -6.33 0.30
C ILE A 273 -0.01 -7.02 0.66
N GLY A 274 0.97 -6.99 -0.23
CA GLY A 274 2.26 -7.65 -0.07
C GLY A 274 3.42 -6.68 0.10
N ASN A 275 4.63 -7.25 0.24
CA ASN A 275 5.87 -6.51 0.39
C ASN A 275 5.86 -5.48 1.55
N ILE A 276 5.34 -5.88 2.71
CA ILE A 276 5.32 -5.04 3.92
C ILE A 276 6.74 -5.00 4.51
N LYS A 277 7.30 -3.80 4.64
CA LYS A 277 8.69 -3.60 5.09
C LYS A 277 8.87 -3.88 6.59
N ARG A 278 10.05 -4.40 6.94
CA ARG A 278 10.47 -4.70 8.33
C ARG A 278 11.51 -3.72 8.89
N GLY A 279 11.64 -2.53 8.32
CA GLY A 279 12.70 -1.57 8.69
C GLY A 279 14.06 -1.88 8.09
N HIS A 280 15.05 -1.06 8.47
CA HIS A 280 16.44 -1.16 8.01
C HIS A 280 17.20 -2.25 8.77
N SER A 281 17.01 -3.52 8.38
CA SER A 281 17.99 -4.58 8.65
C SER A 281 18.72 -4.93 7.34
N PRO A 282 20.02 -4.61 7.20
CA PRO A 282 20.76 -4.84 5.95
C PRO A 282 20.99 -6.33 5.62
N ASP A 283 20.66 -7.24 6.54
CA ASP A 283 20.67 -8.68 6.33
C ASP A 283 19.26 -9.25 6.41
N SER A 284 18.60 -9.37 5.27
CA SER A 284 17.38 -10.16 5.20
C SER A 284 17.16 -10.62 3.76
N GLY A 285 17.77 -11.75 3.40
CA GLY A 285 17.20 -12.65 2.40
C GLY A 285 15.88 -13.29 2.86
N ALA A 286 15.16 -12.66 3.80
CA ALA A 286 13.86 -13.11 4.27
C ALA A 286 12.79 -12.73 3.27
N SER A 287 11.89 -13.67 3.07
CA SER A 287 10.63 -13.57 2.36
C SER A 287 9.80 -12.35 2.77
N GLY A 288 9.12 -11.77 1.78
CA GLY A 288 8.27 -10.61 1.97
C GLY A 288 7.06 -10.91 2.85
N LEU A 289 6.73 -9.98 3.74
CA LEU A 289 5.49 -10.02 4.51
C LEU A 289 4.31 -9.59 3.65
N PHE A 290 3.16 -10.20 3.91
CA PHE A 290 1.91 -9.76 3.30
C PHE A 290 0.78 -9.87 4.32
N ALA A 291 -0.22 -9.00 4.16
CA ALA A 291 -1.41 -8.98 4.98
C ALA A 291 -2.64 -9.28 4.13
N LEU A 292 -3.64 -9.83 4.81
CA LEU A 292 -4.94 -10.17 4.26
C LEU A 292 -6.03 -9.59 5.15
N CYS A 293 -7.07 -9.03 4.55
CA CYS A 293 -8.28 -8.67 5.25
C CYS A 293 -9.51 -9.20 4.52
N THR A 294 -10.57 -9.52 5.27
CA THR A 294 -11.85 -9.95 4.71
C THR A 294 -12.96 -8.97 5.03
N LEU A 295 -14.00 -8.96 4.20
CA LEU A 295 -15.18 -8.13 4.42
C LEU A 295 -15.92 -8.43 5.72
N ASP A 296 -15.73 -9.59 6.34
CA ASP A 296 -16.28 -9.93 7.64
C ASP A 296 -15.37 -9.57 8.82
N GLY A 297 -14.29 -8.81 8.59
CA GLY A 297 -13.46 -8.24 9.65
C GLY A 297 -12.30 -9.12 10.13
N THR A 298 -11.93 -10.18 9.39
CA THR A 298 -10.69 -10.93 9.69
C THR A 298 -9.49 -10.18 9.12
N LEU A 299 -8.45 -9.97 9.93
CA LEU A 299 -7.14 -9.44 9.53
C LEU A 299 -6.07 -10.48 9.86
N LYS A 300 -5.14 -10.71 8.94
CA LYS A 300 -3.99 -11.61 9.13
C LYS A 300 -2.73 -10.97 8.58
N LEU A 301 -1.63 -11.13 9.31
CA LEU A 301 -0.28 -10.90 8.79
C LEU A 301 0.43 -12.23 8.63
N MET A 302 0.98 -12.44 7.46
CA MET A 302 1.62 -13.68 7.03
C MET A 302 3.06 -13.41 6.61
N GLU A 303 3.88 -14.43 6.77
CA GLU A 303 5.22 -14.55 6.23
C GLU A 303 5.24 -15.84 5.41
N GLU A 304 5.78 -15.81 4.18
CA GLU A 304 5.80 -16.97 3.28
C GLU A 304 4.42 -17.59 3.03
N ALA A 305 4.40 -18.73 2.35
CA ALA A 305 3.16 -19.40 1.99
C ALA A 305 2.28 -19.75 3.22
N ASP A 306 2.91 -20.15 4.33
CA ASP A 306 2.22 -20.89 5.40
C ASP A 306 2.43 -20.35 6.83
N ARG A 307 3.25 -19.31 7.05
CA ARG A 307 3.55 -18.82 8.41
C ARG A 307 2.66 -17.64 8.80
N LEU A 308 1.62 -17.93 9.59
CA LEU A 308 0.79 -16.91 10.24
C LEU A 308 1.55 -16.25 11.40
N LEU A 309 1.75 -14.92 11.33
CA LEU A 309 2.36 -14.15 12.42
C LEU A 309 1.32 -13.74 13.46
N TRP A 310 0.22 -13.15 12.99
CA TRP A 310 -0.92 -12.83 13.86
C TRP A 310 -2.22 -12.82 13.09
N SER A 311 -3.32 -13.01 13.82
CA SER A 311 -4.68 -12.83 13.32
C SER A 311 -5.51 -12.00 14.32
N VAL A 312 -6.27 -11.05 13.80
CA VAL A 312 -7.16 -10.16 14.55
C VAL A 312 -8.54 -10.23 13.90
N GLN A 313 -9.57 -10.35 14.72
CA GLN A 313 -10.95 -10.23 14.27
C GLN A 313 -11.49 -8.89 14.78
N VAL A 314 -12.13 -8.14 13.89
CA VAL A 314 -12.86 -6.91 14.22
C VAL A 314 -14.33 -7.07 13.85
N ASP A 315 -15.18 -6.24 14.46
CA ASP A 315 -16.64 -6.28 14.26
C ASP A 315 -17.12 -5.39 13.10
N HIS A 316 -16.20 -4.96 12.23
CA HIS A 316 -16.48 -3.98 11.16
C HIS A 316 -16.17 -4.60 9.79
N GLN A 317 -16.88 -4.13 8.76
CA GLN A 317 -16.72 -4.65 7.40
C GLN A 317 -15.54 -3.99 6.69
N LEU A 318 -14.41 -4.69 6.63
CA LEU A 318 -13.16 -4.17 6.05
C LEU A 318 -13.15 -4.31 4.53
N PHE A 319 -12.76 -3.26 3.82
CA PHE A 319 -12.86 -3.24 2.36
C PHE A 319 -11.67 -2.63 1.65
N ALA A 320 -10.73 -2.07 2.41
CA ALA A 320 -9.48 -1.59 1.89
C ALA A 320 -8.37 -1.99 2.85
N LEU A 321 -7.23 -2.34 2.27
CA LEU A 321 -6.05 -2.79 2.99
C LEU A 321 -4.82 -2.18 2.34
N GLU A 322 -4.09 -1.40 3.13
CA GLU A 322 -2.93 -0.65 2.72
C GLU A 322 -1.78 -0.90 3.71
N LYS A 323 -0.59 -0.44 3.35
CA LYS A 323 0.60 -0.47 4.22
C LYS A 323 1.20 0.92 4.33
N LEU A 324 1.55 1.33 5.54
CA LEU A 324 2.05 2.67 5.80
C LEU A 324 2.95 2.65 7.04
N ASP A 325 4.15 3.21 6.94
CA ASP A 325 4.98 3.49 8.13
C ASP A 325 4.45 4.73 8.83
N VAL A 326 3.67 4.52 9.89
CA VAL A 326 3.12 5.61 10.71
C VAL A 326 4.05 5.99 11.85
N THR A 327 5.11 5.24 12.13
CA THR A 327 6.04 5.53 13.24
C THR A 327 7.35 6.18 12.79
N GLY A 328 7.64 6.17 11.49
CA GLY A 328 8.87 6.67 10.90
C GLY A 328 10.10 5.81 11.21
N ASN A 329 9.91 4.55 11.63
CA ASN A 329 11.01 3.64 11.97
C ASN A 329 11.41 2.71 10.80
N GLY A 330 10.76 2.85 9.64
CA GLY A 330 10.96 2.04 8.44
C GLY A 330 10.16 0.72 8.43
N HIS A 331 9.45 0.39 9.50
CA HIS A 331 8.50 -0.73 9.54
C HIS A 331 7.15 -0.22 9.04
N GLU A 332 6.56 -0.92 8.09
CA GLU A 332 5.24 -0.53 7.59
C GLU A 332 4.15 -1.23 8.41
N GLU A 333 3.26 -0.45 9.00
CA GLU A 333 2.05 -0.98 9.64
C GLU A 333 0.97 -1.34 8.61
N VAL A 334 0.14 -2.31 8.96
CA VAL A 334 -1.03 -2.71 8.17
C VAL A 334 -2.18 -1.77 8.49
N VAL A 335 -2.70 -1.08 7.48
CA VAL A 335 -3.83 -0.15 7.61
C VAL A 335 -5.06 -0.72 6.93
N ALA A 336 -6.11 -1.00 7.70
CA ALA A 336 -7.36 -1.55 7.19
C ALA A 336 -8.52 -0.58 7.45
N CYS A 337 -9.30 -0.27 6.42
CA CYS A 337 -10.42 0.66 6.51
C CYS A 337 -11.76 -0.07 6.35
N ALA A 338 -12.74 0.33 7.16
CA ALA A 338 -14.13 -0.10 7.12
C ALA A 338 -15.05 0.94 6.44
N TRP A 339 -16.22 0.48 6.00
CA TRP A 339 -17.19 1.31 5.24
C TRP A 339 -17.73 2.49 6.06
N ASP A 340 -17.73 2.38 7.38
CA ASP A 340 -18.22 3.39 8.32
C ASP A 340 -17.12 4.38 8.78
N GLY A 341 -15.95 4.36 8.15
CA GLY A 341 -14.84 5.25 8.47
C GLY A 341 -13.94 4.76 9.61
N GLN A 342 -14.24 3.60 10.21
CA GLN A 342 -13.35 2.99 11.18
C GLN A 342 -12.09 2.46 10.49
N THR A 343 -10.94 3.00 10.87
CA THR A 343 -9.62 2.60 10.36
C THR A 343 -8.82 1.93 11.49
N TYR A 344 -8.20 0.80 11.18
CA TYR A 344 -7.33 0.04 12.06
C TYR A 344 -5.91 0.10 11.52
N ILE A 345 -4.95 0.46 12.38
CA ILE A 345 -3.52 0.44 12.08
C ILE A 345 -2.92 -0.62 13.00
N ILE A 346 -2.26 -1.63 12.44
CA ILE A 346 -1.74 -2.79 13.17
C ILE A 346 -0.27 -2.98 12.84
N ASP A 347 0.56 -3.00 13.89
CA ASP A 347 1.99 -3.26 13.74
C ASP A 347 2.32 -4.77 13.63
N HIS A 348 3.61 -5.07 13.46
CA HIS A 348 4.11 -6.44 13.42
C HIS A 348 3.91 -7.20 14.74
N ASN A 349 3.79 -6.48 15.87
CA ASN A 349 3.60 -7.02 17.21
C ASN A 349 2.12 -7.18 17.59
N ARG A 350 1.19 -6.97 16.64
CA ARG A 350 -0.27 -7.06 16.83
C ARG A 350 -0.83 -5.96 17.74
N THR A 351 -0.10 -4.86 17.91
CA THR A 351 -0.61 -3.65 18.57
C THR A 351 -1.57 -2.96 17.62
N VAL A 352 -2.79 -2.66 18.11
CA VAL A 352 -3.83 -2.05 17.29
C VAL A 352 -4.13 -0.64 17.74
N VAL A 353 -4.02 0.29 16.80
CA VAL A 353 -4.48 1.67 16.87
C VAL A 353 -5.72 1.84 16.00
N ARG A 354 -6.70 2.61 16.49
CA ARG A 354 -7.94 2.94 15.79
C ARG A 354 -7.99 4.43 15.50
N PHE A 355 -8.45 4.77 14.32
CA PHE A 355 -8.85 6.11 13.95
C PHE A 355 -10.26 6.07 13.37
N GLN A 356 -11.12 7.02 13.73
CA GLN A 356 -12.50 7.10 13.25
C GLN A 356 -12.69 8.37 12.43
N VAL A 357 -13.21 8.21 11.21
CA VAL A 357 -13.73 9.30 10.40
C VAL A 357 -15.25 9.26 10.50
N ASP A 358 -15.90 10.38 10.84
CA ASP A 358 -17.35 10.44 11.07
C ASP A 358 -18.17 10.51 9.76
N GLU A 359 -17.76 9.78 8.72
CA GLU A 359 -18.47 9.67 7.44
C GLU A 359 -18.30 8.27 6.84
N ASN A 360 -19.31 7.82 6.09
CA ASN A 360 -19.19 6.58 5.32
C ASN A 360 -18.21 6.76 4.16
N ILE A 361 -17.35 5.75 3.98
CA ILE A 361 -16.24 5.79 3.06
C ILE A 361 -16.54 4.94 1.83
N ARG A 362 -16.37 5.55 0.65
CA ARG A 362 -16.55 4.92 -0.65
C ARG A 362 -15.27 4.28 -1.17
N ALA A 363 -14.15 4.95 -0.96
CA ALA A 363 -12.82 4.45 -1.29
C ALA A 363 -11.82 4.99 -0.29
N PHE A 364 -10.75 4.23 -0.10
CA PHE A 364 -9.69 4.53 0.84
C PHE A 364 -8.35 4.21 0.18
N CYS A 365 -7.38 5.08 0.39
CA CYS A 365 -5.99 4.87 -0.02
C CYS A 365 -5.10 5.41 1.10
N ALA A 366 -3.94 4.78 1.32
CA ALA A 366 -2.93 5.26 2.23
C ALA A 366 -1.57 5.16 1.58
N GLY A 367 -0.69 6.10 1.90
CA GLY A 367 0.61 6.19 1.27
C GLY A 367 1.28 7.52 1.54
N LEU A 368 2.31 7.82 0.78
CA LEU A 368 3.01 9.09 0.87
C LEU A 368 2.36 10.11 -0.06
N TYR A 369 2.04 11.31 0.46
CA TYR A 369 1.50 12.42 -0.30
C TYR A 369 2.19 13.72 0.10
N ALA A 370 2.53 14.54 -0.89
CA ALA A 370 3.16 15.84 -0.67
C ALA A 370 2.10 16.93 -0.47
N CYS A 371 1.48 16.93 0.72
CA CYS A 371 0.45 17.90 1.07
C CYS A 371 1.04 19.29 1.34
N LYS A 372 2.10 19.35 2.15
CA LYS A 372 2.75 20.59 2.60
C LYS A 372 4.26 20.44 2.64
N ASP A 373 4.94 21.58 2.67
CA ASP A 373 6.40 21.70 2.81
C ASP A 373 7.21 20.97 1.73
N SER A 374 6.60 20.71 0.56
CA SER A 374 7.24 19.97 -0.54
C SER A 374 7.93 18.69 -0.07
N ARG A 375 7.30 17.98 0.89
CA ARG A 375 7.78 16.68 1.39
C ARG A 375 6.68 15.64 1.33
N ASN A 376 7.06 14.45 0.92
CA ASN A 376 6.22 13.26 1.04
C ASN A 376 6.03 12.93 2.53
N SER A 377 4.78 12.93 2.98
CA SER A 377 4.41 12.56 4.35
C SER A 377 3.41 11.41 4.35
N PRO A 378 3.40 10.55 5.39
CA PRO A 378 2.39 9.51 5.54
C PRO A 378 0.99 10.11 5.62
N CYS A 379 0.09 9.65 4.76
CA CYS A 379 -1.25 10.19 4.63
C CYS A 379 -2.31 9.09 4.56
N LEU A 380 -3.50 9.42 5.06
CA LEU A 380 -4.72 8.63 4.89
C LEU A 380 -5.72 9.43 4.07
N VAL A 381 -6.16 8.85 2.95
CA VAL A 381 -7.06 9.48 1.99
C VAL A 381 -8.41 8.78 2.03
N TYR A 382 -9.45 9.55 2.35
CA TYR A 382 -10.82 9.07 2.49
C TYR A 382 -11.72 9.74 1.47
N VAL A 383 -12.28 8.94 0.56
CA VAL A 383 -13.31 9.40 -0.36
C VAL A 383 -14.66 9.09 0.24
N THR A 384 -15.48 10.09 0.52
CA THR A 384 -16.78 9.88 1.17
C THR A 384 -17.91 9.79 0.15
N PHE A 385 -19.04 9.21 0.57
CA PHE A 385 -20.26 9.20 -0.25
C PHE A 385 -20.85 10.61 -0.49
N ASN A 386 -20.41 11.60 0.28
CA ASN A 386 -20.85 12.99 0.17
C ASN A 386 -20.01 13.80 -0.83
N GLN A 387 -19.29 13.15 -1.76
CA GLN A 387 -18.55 13.82 -2.84
C GLN A 387 -17.46 14.75 -2.27
N LYS A 388 -16.74 14.27 -1.24
CA LYS A 388 -15.57 14.93 -0.67
C LYS A 388 -14.44 13.94 -0.53
N ILE A 389 -13.22 14.44 -0.67
CA ILE A 389 -12.01 13.69 -0.35
C ILE A 389 -11.35 14.36 0.85
N TYR A 390 -11.16 13.61 1.92
CA TYR A 390 -10.38 14.07 3.08
C TYR A 390 -9.00 13.45 3.03
N VAL A 391 -7.98 14.30 3.02
CA VAL A 391 -6.59 13.89 3.17
C VAL A 391 -6.15 14.27 4.56
N TYR A 392 -5.99 13.28 5.43
CA TYR A 392 -5.29 13.44 6.70
C TYR A 392 -3.80 13.32 6.41
N TRP A 393 -3.07 14.42 6.59
CA TRP A 393 -1.64 14.49 6.35
C TRP A 393 -0.87 14.49 7.67
N GLU A 394 0.41 14.11 7.65
CA GLU A 394 1.20 13.83 8.86
C GLU A 394 0.56 12.80 9.79
N VAL A 395 0.17 11.66 9.22
CA VAL A 395 -0.33 10.52 9.97
C VAL A 395 0.87 9.82 10.61
N GLN A 396 1.35 10.41 11.72
CA GLN A 396 2.48 9.95 12.48
C GLN A 396 2.11 9.67 13.93
N LEU A 397 2.71 8.62 14.48
CA LEU A 397 2.60 8.19 15.85
C LEU A 397 3.99 7.99 16.41
N GLU A 398 4.29 8.60 17.56
CA GLU A 398 5.57 8.35 18.24
C GLU A 398 5.77 6.85 18.53
N ARG A 399 4.67 6.18 18.91
CA ARG A 399 4.63 4.75 19.24
C ARG A 399 3.24 4.17 18.97
N MET A 400 3.19 2.92 18.54
CA MET A 400 1.96 2.13 18.42
C MET A 400 1.44 1.71 19.80
N GLU A 401 2.33 1.24 20.67
CA GLU A 401 1.97 0.76 22.01
C GLU A 401 1.51 1.87 22.95
N SER A 402 0.48 1.59 23.73
CA SER A 402 0.11 2.44 24.86
C SER A 402 1.16 2.28 25.96
N THR A 403 1.92 3.34 26.22
CA THR A 403 2.86 3.38 27.35
C THR A 403 2.21 4.11 28.53
N ASN A 404 2.82 4.01 29.71
CA ASN A 404 2.57 4.92 30.81
C ASN A 404 3.88 5.64 31.15
N LEU A 405 3.79 6.75 31.87
CA LEU A 405 4.96 7.56 32.20
C LEU A 405 6.08 6.74 32.86
N LEU A 406 5.74 5.83 33.79
CA LEU A 406 6.71 4.96 34.45
C LEU A 406 7.53 4.16 33.44
N LYS A 407 6.88 3.48 32.48
CA LYS A 407 7.57 2.72 31.44
C LYS A 407 8.46 3.59 30.55
N VAL A 408 8.05 4.84 30.30
CA VAL A 408 8.90 5.78 29.52
C VAL A 408 10.13 6.18 30.31
N LEU A 409 9.97 6.44 31.61
CA LEU A 409 11.05 6.83 32.50
C LEU A 409 11.99 5.66 32.80
N GLU A 410 11.48 4.44 33.01
CA GLU A 410 12.27 3.21 33.17
C GLU A 410 13.19 2.92 31.98
N ALA A 411 12.81 3.38 30.77
CA ALA A 411 13.65 3.27 29.58
C ALA A 411 14.79 4.30 29.55
N GLN A 412 14.77 5.32 30.40
CA GLN A 412 15.85 6.30 30.53
C GLN A 412 16.90 5.76 31.52
N PRO A 413 18.18 5.68 31.13
CA PRO A 413 19.24 5.11 31.97
C PRO A 413 19.41 5.88 33.29
N GLU A 414 19.22 7.20 33.26
CA GLU A 414 19.37 8.11 34.40
C GLU A 414 18.24 7.98 35.42
N PHE A 415 17.08 7.42 35.04
CA PHE A 415 15.90 7.41 35.91
C PHE A 415 16.12 6.64 37.21
N ARG A 416 16.81 5.50 37.13
CA ARG A 416 17.13 4.68 38.31
C ARG A 416 18.13 5.38 39.24
N GLU A 417 19.09 6.10 38.67
CA GLU A 417 20.07 6.88 39.44
C GLU A 417 19.37 8.05 40.16
N LEU A 418 18.50 8.79 39.45
CA LEU A 418 17.75 9.91 40.00
C LEU A 418 16.80 9.49 41.14
N LEU A 419 16.15 8.34 41.01
CA LEU A 419 15.31 7.79 42.09
C LEU A 419 16.14 7.48 43.35
N GLY A 420 17.33 6.92 43.17
CA GLY A 420 18.28 6.68 44.26
C GLY A 420 18.75 7.97 44.95
N GLU A 421 19.05 9.02 44.19
CA GLU A 421 19.41 10.34 44.73
C GLU A 421 18.27 10.98 45.53
N LEU A 422 17.03 10.73 45.12
CA LEU A 422 15.82 11.21 45.79
C LEU A 422 15.35 10.30 46.95
N GLY A 423 16.11 9.24 47.25
CA GLY A 423 15.82 8.33 48.35
C GLY A 423 14.62 7.41 48.13
N VAL A 424 14.24 7.16 46.88
CA VAL A 424 13.14 6.27 46.49
C VAL A 424 13.71 5.00 45.85
N ASP A 425 13.31 3.84 46.36
CA ASP A 425 13.67 2.55 45.77
C ASP A 425 12.98 2.40 44.39
N PRO A 426 13.73 2.17 43.29
CA PRO A 426 13.17 1.95 41.96
C PRO A 426 12.15 0.81 41.90
N ASP A 427 12.28 -0.20 42.77
CA ASP A 427 11.38 -1.35 42.80
C ASP A 427 10.11 -1.07 43.63
N GLU A 428 10.07 0.03 44.40
CA GLU A 428 8.90 0.47 45.17
C GLU A 428 7.95 1.34 44.34
N LEU A 429 7.16 0.69 43.46
CA LEU A 429 6.19 1.33 42.57
C LEU A 429 5.28 2.39 43.23
N PRO A 430 4.73 2.21 44.46
CA PRO A 430 3.90 3.22 45.10
C PRO A 430 4.66 4.51 45.45
N ALA A 431 5.88 4.38 45.95
CA ALA A 431 6.73 5.52 46.31
C ALA A 431 7.17 6.28 45.05
N THR A 432 7.58 5.55 44.00
CA THR A 432 7.91 6.12 42.69
C THR A 432 6.72 6.87 42.09
N ARG A 433 5.49 6.33 42.18
CA ARG A 433 4.28 7.03 41.73
C ARG A 433 3.97 8.27 42.53
N ALA A 434 4.12 8.23 43.86
CA ALA A 434 3.88 9.37 44.73
C ALA A 434 4.86 10.51 44.43
N LEU A 435 6.14 10.18 44.27
CA LEU A 435 7.18 11.13 43.88
C LEU A 435 6.87 11.74 42.50
N LEU A 436 6.57 10.92 41.49
CA LEU A 436 6.21 11.43 40.15
C LEU A 436 4.98 12.32 40.17
N HIS A 437 3.95 11.95 40.94
CA HIS A 437 2.75 12.77 41.10
C HIS A 437 3.08 14.11 41.78
N GLN A 438 3.90 14.09 42.82
CA GLN A 438 4.34 15.31 43.49
C GLN A 438 5.15 16.20 42.54
N THR A 439 6.11 15.65 41.80
CA THR A 439 6.95 16.41 40.88
C THR A 439 6.16 17.03 39.72
N LEU A 440 5.16 16.32 39.18
CA LEU A 440 4.38 16.81 38.04
C LEU A 440 3.31 17.85 38.42
N TYR A 441 2.68 17.69 39.59
CA TYR A 441 1.50 18.49 39.97
C TYR A 441 1.74 19.43 41.16
N HIS A 442 2.79 19.21 41.95
CA HIS A 442 3.15 20.00 43.14
C HIS A 442 4.66 20.27 43.25
N PRO A 443 5.30 20.85 42.22
CA PRO A 443 6.75 21.05 42.19
C PRO A 443 7.27 21.98 43.31
N ASP A 444 6.42 22.87 43.83
CA ASP A 444 6.79 23.83 44.88
C ASP A 444 6.71 23.24 46.31
N GLN A 445 6.22 22.00 46.46
CA GLN A 445 6.18 21.33 47.76
C GLN A 445 7.40 20.43 47.94
N PRO A 446 8.13 20.55 49.06
CA PRO A 446 9.27 19.67 49.33
C PRO A 446 8.83 18.20 49.39
N PRO A 447 9.62 17.24 48.88
CA PRO A 447 9.28 15.83 48.89
C PRO A 447 8.92 15.38 50.30
N GLN A 448 7.75 14.75 50.47
CA GLN A 448 7.38 14.18 51.76
C GLN A 448 8.26 12.95 52.02
N CYS A 449 9.41 13.15 52.66
CA CYS A 449 10.19 12.03 53.18
C CYS A 449 9.31 11.18 54.10
N ALA A 450 9.24 9.88 53.84
CA ALA A 450 8.68 8.91 54.78
C ALA A 450 9.39 9.05 56.15
N PRO A 451 8.67 8.82 57.26
CA PRO A 451 9.20 9.08 58.60
C PRO A 451 10.41 8.17 58.86
N ALA A 452 11.54 8.79 59.21
CA ALA A 452 12.70 8.08 59.74
C ALA A 452 12.23 7.23 60.94
N GLY A 453 12.53 5.93 60.90
CA GLY A 453 12.26 5.01 62.00
C GLY A 453 12.85 5.53 63.32
N PRO A 454 12.29 5.11 64.47
CA PRO A 454 12.69 5.63 65.76
C PRO A 454 14.19 5.42 65.97
N GLN A 455 14.94 6.52 66.06
CA GLN A 455 16.31 6.50 66.56
C GLN A 455 16.24 6.19 68.06
N ASP A 456 16.82 5.05 68.44
CA ASP A 456 17.09 4.77 69.85
C ASP A 456 18.16 5.77 70.36
N PRO A 457 17.90 6.47 71.48
CA PRO A 457 18.87 7.35 72.12
C PRO A 457 19.91 6.54 72.93
N PRO A 458 21.06 7.14 73.30
CA PRO A 458 22.31 6.45 73.61
C PRO A 458 22.34 5.60 74.89
#